data_AF-A0A3A5VFQ3-F1
#
_entry.id   AF-A0A3A5VFQ3-F1
#
_cell.length_a   1.000
_cell.length_b   1.000
_cell.length_c   1.000
_cell.angle_alpha   90.00
_cell.angle_beta   90.00
_cell.angle_gamma   90.00
#
_symmetry.space_group_name_H-M   'P 1'
#
loop_
_entity.id
_entity.type
_entity.pdbx_description
1 polymer ?
#
loop_
_entity_poly.entity_id
_entity_poly.type
_entity_poly.pdbx_seq_one_letter_code
_entity_poly.pdbx_strand_id
1 'polypeptide(L)' 'MYYNAWASKVDIDGRSLKFTGNAGGFLVTWVKTLLLSTITFGIYYILIGRKNVMRWVDSNLTWA' A
#
# COMPACT_ATOMS: atom_id res chain seq x y z
N MET A 1 12.71 13.06 -15.07
CA MET A 1 11.96 11.99 -14.36
C MET A 1 12.53 10.63 -14.79
N TYR A 2 13.00 9.81 -13.85
CA TYR A 2 13.63 8.50 -14.10
C TYR A 2 12.86 7.63 -15.12
N TYR A 3 11.53 7.56 -14.98
CA TYR A 3 10.67 6.77 -15.88
C TYR A 3 10.66 7.23 -17.34
N ASN A 4 10.77 8.55 -17.59
CA ASN A 4 10.88 9.06 -18.97
C ASN A 4 12.21 8.66 -19.61
N ALA A 5 13.32 8.81 -18.86
CA ALA A 5 14.66 8.47 -19.34
C ALA A 5 14.87 6.96 -19.51
N TRP A 6 14.20 6.17 -18.70
CA TRP A 6 14.14 4.72 -18.86
C TRP A 6 13.29 4.34 -20.09
N ALA A 7 12.06 4.87 -20.21
CA ALA A 7 11.16 4.54 -21.31
C ALA A 7 11.76 4.89 -22.68
N SER A 8 12.45 6.02 -22.80
CA SER A 8 13.07 6.44 -24.06
C SER A 8 14.22 5.54 -24.53
N LYS A 9 14.75 4.66 -23.66
CA LYS A 9 15.84 3.72 -23.98
C LYS A 9 15.32 2.32 -24.31
N VAL A 10 14.03 2.07 -24.19
CA VAL A 10 13.41 0.76 -24.39
C VAL A 10 12.64 0.78 -25.71
N ASP A 11 13.00 -0.17 -26.58
CA ASP A 11 12.31 -0.44 -27.84
C ASP A 11 11.77 -1.88 -27.80
N ILE A 12 10.49 -2.04 -28.14
CA ILE A 12 9.80 -3.33 -28.18
C ILE A 12 9.12 -3.43 -29.54
N ASP A 13 9.49 -4.44 -30.33
CA ASP A 13 8.96 -4.68 -31.68
C ASP A 13 9.10 -3.46 -32.62
N GLY A 14 10.21 -2.72 -32.53
CA GLY A 14 10.46 -1.53 -33.36
C GLY A 14 9.68 -0.29 -32.93
N ARG A 15 9.04 -0.32 -31.75
CA ARG A 15 8.35 0.84 -31.17
C ARG A 15 8.98 1.24 -29.85
N SER A 16 9.37 2.52 -29.79
CA SER A 16 9.92 3.11 -28.57
C SER A 16 8.84 3.40 -27.53
N LEU A 17 9.13 3.13 -26.26
CA LEU A 17 8.21 3.42 -25.17
C LEU A 17 8.18 4.91 -24.83
N LYS A 18 6.98 5.41 -24.51
CA LYS A 18 6.76 6.76 -23.99
C LYS A 18 6.04 6.69 -22.66
N PHE A 19 6.62 7.29 -21.63
CA PHE A 19 5.95 7.44 -20.35
C PHE A 19 4.92 8.57 -20.44
N THR A 20 3.66 8.26 -20.18
CA THR A 20 2.52 9.20 -20.25
C THR A 20 1.97 9.58 -18.88
N GLY A 21 2.57 9.06 -17.81
CA GLY A 21 2.15 9.35 -16.44
C GLY A 21 2.48 10.77 -15.99
N ASN A 22 1.68 11.30 -15.06
CA ASN A 22 1.94 12.56 -14.37
C ASN A 22 1.96 12.36 -12.86
N ALA A 23 2.64 13.25 -12.14
CA ALA A 23 2.76 13.23 -10.69
C ALA A 23 1.39 13.22 -9.97
N GLY A 24 0.41 14.00 -10.46
CA GLY A 24 -0.94 14.01 -9.90
C GLY A 24 -1.66 12.66 -10.02
N GLY A 25 -1.51 11.97 -11.17
CA GLY A 25 -2.08 10.64 -11.37
C GLY A 25 -1.44 9.59 -10.47
N PHE A 26 -0.11 9.69 -10.27
CA PHE A 26 0.60 8.82 -9.34
C PHE A 26 0.15 9.02 -7.88
N LEU A 27 -0.01 10.27 -7.44
CA LEU A 27 -0.48 10.59 -6.10
C LEU A 27 -1.88 10.01 -5.85
N VAL A 28 -2.81 10.18 -6.80
CA VAL A 28 -4.17 9.61 -6.68
C VAL A 28 -4.13 8.10 -6.55
N THR A 29 -3.31 7.41 -7.37
CA THR A 29 -3.13 5.96 -7.26
C THR A 29 -2.62 5.57 -5.89
N TRP A 30 -1.59 6.26 -5.39
CA TRP A 30 -1.01 5.98 -4.07
C TRP A 30 -2.00 6.21 -2.92
N VAL A 31 -2.78 7.30 -2.96
CA VAL A 31 -3.82 7.59 -1.95
C VAL A 31 -4.92 6.53 -1.97
N LYS A 32 -5.38 6.10 -3.16
CA LYS A 32 -6.36 5.00 -3.26
C LYS A 32 -5.83 3.71 -2.65
N THR A 33 -4.58 3.37 -2.93
CA THR A 33 -3.92 2.19 -2.34
C THR A 33 -3.85 2.31 -0.83
N LEU A 34 -3.40 3.44 -0.28
CA LEU A 34 -3.33 3.63 1.17
C LEU A 34 -4.70 3.56 1.85
N LEU A 35 -5.72 4.18 1.25
CA LEU A 35 -7.07 4.14 1.77
C LEU A 35 -7.57 2.70 1.86
N LEU A 36 -7.40 1.93 0.79
CA LEU A 36 -7.81 0.52 0.77
C LEU A 36 -7.05 -0.30 1.80
N SER A 37 -5.73 -0.14 1.90
CA SER A 37 -4.91 -0.82 2.91
C SER A 37 -5.36 -0.49 4.33
N THR A 38 -5.65 0.78 4.62
CA THR A 38 -6.14 1.23 5.94
C THR A 38 -7.47 0.57 6.29
N ILE A 39 -8.39 0.51 5.33
CA ILE A 39 -9.69 -0.17 5.50
C ILE A 39 -9.47 -1.66 5.76
N THR A 40 -8.61 -2.33 5.00
CA THR A 40 -8.31 -3.77 5.20
C THR A 40 -7.76 -4.03 6.60
N PHE A 41 -6.76 -3.25 7.05
CA PHE A 41 -6.20 -3.40 8.39
C PHE A 41 -7.22 -3.08 9.49
N GLY A 42 -8.06 -2.06 9.28
CA GLY A 42 -9.14 -1.71 10.21
C GLY A 42 -10.15 -2.85 10.39
N ILE A 43 -10.59 -3.47 9.28
CA ILE A 43 -11.50 -4.62 9.33
C ILE A 43 -10.84 -5.80 10.06
N TYR A 44 -9.58 -6.13 9.73
CA TYR A 44 -8.85 -7.21 10.38
C TYR A 44 -8.71 -6.98 11.89
N TYR A 45 -8.42 -5.73 12.28
CA TYR A 45 -8.32 -5.36 13.68
C TYR A 45 -9.66 -5.50 14.42
N ILE A 46 -10.76 -5.05 13.82
CA ILE A 46 -12.10 -5.15 14.42
C ILE A 46 -12.51 -6.61 14.61
N LEU A 47 -12.31 -7.46 13.61
CA LEU A 47 -12.77 -8.85 13.64
C LEU A 47 -11.92 -9.75 14.55
N ILE A 48 -10.59 -9.60 14.48
CA ILE A 48 -9.64 -10.53 15.11
C ILE A 48 -8.69 -9.80 16.05
N GLY A 49 -8.10 -8.69 15.61
CA GLY A 49 -7.06 -7.98 16.36
C GLY A 49 -7.47 -7.60 17.79
N ARG A 50 -8.68 -7.07 17.97
CA ARG A 50 -9.21 -6.71 19.31
C ARG A 50 -9.22 -7.91 20.27
N LYS A 51 -9.63 -9.08 19.79
CA LYS A 51 -9.67 -10.31 20.62
C LYS A 51 -8.28 -10.75 21.01
N ASN A 52 -7.33 -10.67 20.09
CA ASN A 52 -5.93 -11.03 20.37
C ASN A 52 -5.30 -10.09 21.40
N VAL A 53 -5.57 -8.78 21.30
CA VAL A 53 -5.10 -7.80 22.29
C VAL A 53 -5.64 -8.12 23.68
N MET A 54 -6.95 -8.38 23.81
CA MET A 54 -7.55 -8.73 25.11
C MET A 54 -6.94 -10.01 25.69
N ARG A 55 -6.80 -11.06 24.87
CA ARG A 55 -6.17 -12.32 25.30
C ARG A 55 -4.72 -12.12 25.75
N TRP A 56 -3.98 -11.24 25.08
CA TRP A 56 -2.62 -10.91 25.46
C TRP A 56 -2.58 -10.14 26.77
N VAL A 57 -3.47 -9.17 26.98
CA VAL A 57 -3.57 -8.46 28.27
C VAL A 57 -3.86 -9.46 29.38
N ASP A 58 -4.87 -10.31 29.22
CA ASP A 58 -5.25 -11.32 30.22
C ASP A 58 -4.09 -12.26 30.56
N SER A 59 -3.30 -12.69 29.58
CA SER A 59 -2.15 -13.57 29.82
C SER A 59 -0.98 -12.89 30.56
N ASN A 60 -0.99 -11.56 30.66
CA ASN A 60 0.06 -10.76 31.30
C ASN A 60 -0.39 -10.08 32.60
N LEU A 61 -1.57 -10.44 33.12
CA LEU A 61 -2.01 -9.98 34.43
C LEU A 61 -1.51 -10.96 35.51
N THR A 62 -0.90 -10.43 36.57
CA THR A 62 -0.51 -11.17 37.78
C THR A 62 -1.05 -10.45 39.01
N TRP A 63 -1.25 -11.18 40.12
CA TRP A 63 -1.62 -10.59 41.40
C TRP A 63 -0.51 -9.64 41.89
N ALA A 64 -0.93 -8.53 42.50
CA ALA A 64 -0.04 -7.57 43.15
C ALA A 64 0.33 -8.02 44.56
#